data_AF-A0A2L0D5R8-F1
#
_entry.id   AF-A0A2L0D5R8-F1
#
_cell.length_a   1.000
_cell.length_b   1.000
_cell.length_c   1.000
_cell.angle_alpha   90.00
_cell.angle_beta   90.00
_cell.angle_gamma   90.00
#
_symmetry.space_group_name_H-M   'P 1'
#
loop_
_entity.id
_entity.type
_entity.pdbx_description
1 polymer ?
#
loop_
_entity_poly.entity_id
_entity_poly.type
_entity_poly.pdbx_seq_one_letter_code
_entity_poly.pdbx_strand_id
1 'polypeptide(L)'
;MVFLKILYNLAIMGCFLLMPHTSKAYRSLRKIKLVFLWTILFLIVISMFKATYICHWLSLMASFTGLIVLANVPFSTLSPFKKGVFLLNYIVLVIILLKLFAYAWHHLML
;
A
#
# COMPACT_ATOMS: atom_id res chain seq x y z
N MET A 1 6.76 8.71 14.77
CA MET A 1 6.93 7.47 13.95
C MET A 1 5.82 6.45 14.16
N VAL A 2 5.35 6.22 15.39
CA VAL A 2 4.34 5.18 15.72
C VAL A 2 2.99 5.41 15.01
N PHE A 3 2.47 6.64 15.02
CA PHE A 3 1.19 6.98 14.38
C PHE A 3 1.14 6.65 12.88
N LEU A 4 2.26 6.89 12.17
CA LEU A 4 2.34 6.61 10.73
C LEU A 4 2.35 5.11 10.43
N LYS A 5 2.95 4.29 11.31
CA LYS A 5 2.92 2.82 11.18
C LYS A 5 1.51 2.28 11.36
N ILE A 6 0.74 2.85 12.30
CA ILE A 6 -0.65 2.48 12.53
C ILE A 6 -1.49 2.80 11.29
N LEU A 7 -1.35 4.02 10.75
CA LEU A 7 -2.02 4.42 9.51
C LEU A 7 -1.66 3.50 8.33
N TYR A 8 -0.39 3.11 8.21
CA TYR A 8 0.04 2.19 7.16
C TYR A 8 -0.58 0.80 7.28
N ASN A 9 -0.66 0.26 8.50
CA ASN A 9 -1.30 -1.03 8.74
C ASN A 9 -2.81 -0.98 8.47
N LEU A 10 -3.48 0.11 8.84
CA LEU A 10 -4.88 0.35 8.48
C LEU A 10 -5.05 0.43 6.96
N ALA A 11 -4.11 1.08 6.26
CA ALA A 11 -4.15 1.17 4.80
C ALA A 11 -4.01 -0.20 4.11
N ILE A 12 -3.12 -1.04 4.63
CA ILE A 12 -2.95 -2.42 4.17
C ILE A 12 -4.23 -3.22 4.39
N MET A 13 -4.81 -3.17 5.59
CA MET A 13 -6.07 -3.87 5.91
C MET A 13 -7.21 -3.39 5.01
N GLY A 14 -7.30 -2.09 4.75
CA GLY A 14 -8.29 -1.52 3.85
C GLY A 14 -8.10 -1.97 2.39
N CYS A 15 -6.86 -2.07 1.91
CA CYS A 15 -6.54 -2.65 0.60
C CYS A 15 -6.98 -4.11 0.52
N PHE A 16 -6.74 -4.92 1.56
CA PHE A 16 -7.22 -6.31 1.64
C PHE A 16 -8.75 -6.40 1.57
N LEU A 17 -9.46 -5.52 2.27
CA LEU A 17 -10.92 -5.50 2.30
C LEU A 17 -11.54 -5.10 0.94
N LEU A 18 -10.84 -4.27 0.16
CA LEU A 18 -11.27 -3.82 -1.17
C LEU A 18 -10.80 -4.75 -2.31
N MET A 19 -9.82 -5.62 -2.03
CA MET A 19 -9.23 -6.57 -2.97
C MET A 19 -10.26 -7.50 -3.67
N PRO A 20 -11.34 -7.99 -3.03
CA PRO A 20 -12.36 -8.80 -3.69
C PRO A 20 -13.21 -8.03 -4.70
N HIS A 21 -13.29 -6.69 -4.57
CA HIS A 21 -14.11 -5.82 -5.42
C HIS A 21 -13.40 -5.34 -6.69
N THR A 22 -12.12 -5.63 -6.84
CA THR A 22 -11.38 -5.28 -8.07
C THR A 22 -11.95 -5.99 -9.29
N SER A 23 -11.93 -5.29 -10.44
CA SER A 23 -12.46 -5.81 -11.69
C SER A 23 -11.80 -7.14 -12.09
N LYS A 24 -12.62 -8.15 -12.41
CA LYS A 24 -12.16 -9.48 -12.85
C LYS A 24 -11.54 -9.47 -14.26
N ALA A 25 -11.62 -8.35 -14.98
CA ALA A 25 -11.20 -8.25 -16.37
C ALA A 25 -9.68 -8.41 -16.59
N TYR A 26 -8.85 -8.23 -15.55
CA TYR A 26 -7.40 -8.22 -15.70
C TYR A 26 -6.73 -9.46 -15.09
N ARG A 27 -6.27 -10.38 -15.94
CA ARG A 27 -5.41 -11.51 -15.53
C ARG A 27 -4.11 -11.04 -14.85
N SER A 28 -3.62 -9.84 -15.19
CA SER A 28 -2.46 -9.21 -14.53
C SER A 28 -2.76 -8.77 -13.09
N LEU A 29 -4.02 -8.44 -12.76
CA LEU A 29 -4.38 -7.98 -11.42
C LEU A 29 -4.17 -9.05 -10.37
N ARG A 30 -4.39 -10.33 -10.72
CA ARG A 30 -4.13 -11.46 -9.81
C ARG A 30 -2.64 -11.58 -9.48
N LYS A 31 -1.76 -11.29 -10.44
CA LYS A 31 -0.31 -11.24 -10.23
C LYS A 31 0.08 -10.06 -9.34
N ILE A 32 -0.46 -8.86 -9.61
CA ILE A 32 -0.19 -7.65 -8.82
C ILE A 32 -0.65 -7.81 -7.36
N LYS A 33 -1.82 -8.42 -7.16
CA LYS A 33 -2.34 -8.81 -5.84
C LYS A 33 -1.40 -9.75 -5.09
N LEU A 34 -0.86 -10.76 -5.77
CA LEU A 34 0.13 -11.66 -5.18
C LEU A 34 1.42 -10.92 -4.85
N VAL A 35 1.91 -10.04 -5.73
CA VAL A 35 3.10 -9.21 -5.47
C VAL A 35 2.87 -8.35 -4.23
N PHE A 36 1.72 -7.67 -4.11
CA PHE A 36 1.37 -6.89 -2.91
C PHE A 36 1.40 -7.76 -1.63
N LEU A 37 0.78 -8.94 -1.68
CA LEU A 37 0.75 -9.89 -0.57
C LEU A 37 2.16 -10.31 -0.13
N TRP A 38 2.99 -10.74 -1.10
CA TRP A 38 4.37 -11.12 -0.86
C TRP A 38 5.18 -9.95 -0.31
N THR A 39 4.99 -8.74 -0.84
CA THR A 39 5.72 -7.55 -0.39
C THR A 39 5.43 -7.24 1.08
N ILE A 40 4.18 -7.40 1.53
CA ILE A 40 3.80 -7.23 2.94
C ILE A 40 4.41 -8.33 3.81
N LEU A 41 4.38 -9.59 3.37
CA LEU A 41 5.01 -10.69 4.09
C LEU A 41 6.52 -10.46 4.25
N PHE A 42 7.21 -10.08 3.18
CA PHE A 42 8.62 -9.72 3.24
C PHE A 42 8.87 -8.51 4.15
N LEU A 43 8.00 -7.50 4.12
CA LEU A 43 8.12 -6.33 5.01
C LEU A 43 8.09 -6.75 6.49
N ILE A 44 7.17 -7.65 6.86
CA ILE A 44 7.07 -8.17 8.24
C ILE A 44 8.36 -8.90 8.63
N VAL A 45 8.83 -9.83 7.79
CA VAL A 45 10.04 -10.60 8.05
C VAL A 45 11.26 -9.68 8.17
N ILE A 46 11.49 -8.80 7.19
CA ILE A 46 12.64 -7.89 7.16
C ILE A 46 12.59 -6.86 8.29
N SER A 47 11.41 -6.46 8.74
CA SER A 47 11.26 -5.56 9.90
C SER A 47 11.82 -6.16 11.19
N MET A 48 11.82 -7.50 11.33
CA MET A 48 12.43 -8.20 12.47
C MET A 48 13.96 -8.14 12.45
N PHE A 49 14.56 -8.06 11.27
CA PHE A 49 16.02 -7.99 11.08
C PHE A 49 16.60 -6.57 11.18
N LYS A 50 15.77 -5.55 11.49
CA LYS A 50 16.16 -4.13 11.61
C LYS A 50 16.87 -3.55 10.36
N ALA A 51 16.74 -4.18 9.20
CA ALA A 51 17.30 -3.68 7.94
C ALA A 51 16.46 -2.49 7.41
N THR A 52 16.75 -1.30 7.92
CA THR A 52 15.97 -0.07 7.68
C THR A 52 15.86 0.28 6.21
N TYR A 53 16.94 0.21 5.44
CA TYR A 53 16.91 0.54 4.01
C TYR A 53 15.97 -0.38 3.20
N ILE A 54 16.04 -1.69 3.44
CA ILE A 54 15.19 -2.69 2.76
C ILE A 54 13.71 -2.50 3.15
N CYS A 55 13.43 -2.16 4.42
CA CYS A 55 12.08 -1.82 4.86
C CYS A 55 11.48 -0.61 4.12
N HIS A 56 12.28 0.42 3.81
CA HIS A 56 11.80 1.59 3.05
C HIS A 56 11.46 1.21 1.61
N TRP A 57 12.31 0.42 0.94
CA TRP A 57 12.06 -0.09 -0.41
C TRP A 57 10.82 -0.97 -0.48
N LEU A 58 10.66 -1.91 0.45
CA LEU A 58 9.49 -2.77 0.53
C LEU A 58 8.21 -1.96 0.84
N SER A 59 8.31 -0.93 1.69
CA SER A 59 7.17 -0.02 1.96
C SER A 59 6.77 0.76 0.71
N LEU A 60 7.75 1.20 -0.09
CA LEU A 60 7.51 1.87 -1.36
C LEU A 60 6.83 0.93 -2.37
N MET A 61 7.33 -0.30 -2.52
CA MET A 61 6.72 -1.30 -3.41
C MET A 61 5.29 -1.67 -2.99
N ALA A 62 5.06 -1.89 -1.70
CA ALA A 62 3.73 -2.19 -1.17
C ALA A 62 2.77 -1.00 -1.35
N SER A 63 3.23 0.24 -1.17
CA SER A 63 2.39 1.42 -1.37
C SER A 63 2.01 1.60 -2.85
N PHE A 64 2.96 1.42 -3.77
CA PHE A 64 2.70 1.47 -5.21
C PHE A 64 1.73 0.38 -5.66
N THR A 65 1.97 -0.86 -5.25
CA THR A 65 1.09 -1.98 -5.61
C THR A 65 -0.30 -1.84 -4.97
N GLY A 66 -0.39 -1.30 -3.75
CA GLY A 66 -1.65 -0.93 -3.11
C GLY A 66 -2.45 0.10 -3.89
N LEU A 67 -1.80 1.16 -4.41
CA LEU A 67 -2.45 2.15 -5.27
C LEU A 67 -2.94 1.54 -6.59
N ILE A 68 -2.16 0.65 -7.22
CA ILE A 68 -2.59 -0.04 -8.44
C ILE A 68 -3.82 -0.92 -8.16
N VAL A 69 -3.85 -1.61 -7.02
CA VAL A 69 -5.01 -2.41 -6.60
C VAL A 69 -6.23 -1.52 -6.41
N LEU A 70 -6.10 -0.39 -5.71
CA LEU A 70 -7.18 0.56 -5.49
C LEU A 70 -7.68 1.18 -6.79
N ALA A 71 -6.80 1.62 -7.69
CA ALA A 71 -7.17 2.22 -8.98
C ALA A 71 -8.06 1.29 -9.84
N ASN A 72 -8.01 -0.02 -9.59
CA ASN A 72 -8.80 -1.03 -10.30
C ASN A 72 -10.07 -1.47 -9.55
N VAL A 73 -10.41 -0.81 -8.44
CA VAL A 73 -11.69 -1.01 -7.75
C VAL A 73 -12.74 -0.07 -8.36
N PRO A 74 -13.82 -0.59 -8.95
CA PRO A 74 -14.87 0.25 -9.52
C PRO A 74 -15.66 0.93 -8.40
N PHE A 75 -15.43 2.24 -8.22
CA PHE A 75 -16.03 3.05 -7.15
C PHE A 75 -17.56 3.00 -7.11
N SER A 76 -18.21 2.88 -8.26
CA SER A 76 -19.67 2.76 -8.39
C SER A 76 -20.25 1.52 -7.70
N THR A 77 -19.46 0.45 -7.53
CA THR A 77 -19.90 -0.82 -6.93
C THR A 77 -19.74 -0.88 -5.41
N LEU A 78 -19.13 0.14 -4.80
CA LEU A 78 -18.83 0.16 -3.37
C LEU A 78 -20.00 0.75 -2.56
N SER A 79 -20.26 0.14 -1.40
CA SER A 79 -21.18 0.73 -0.40
C SER A 79 -20.60 2.04 0.16
N PRO A 80 -21.43 2.94 0.72
CA PRO A 80 -20.98 4.23 1.26
C PRO A 80 -19.82 4.10 2.26
N PHE A 81 -19.88 3.11 3.15
CA PHE A 81 -18.80 2.78 4.07
C PHE A 81 -17.50 2.40 3.35
N LYS A 82 -17.59 1.51 2.35
CA LYS A 82 -16.43 1.06 1.57
C LYS A 82 -15.83 2.19 0.72
N LYS A 83 -16.64 3.15 0.27
CA LYS A 83 -16.16 4.37 -0.39
C LYS A 83 -15.35 5.25 0.56
N GLY A 84 -15.80 5.40 1.81
CA GLY A 84 -15.02 6.08 2.86
C GLY A 84 -13.68 5.39 3.10
N VAL A 85 -13.69 4.06 3.23
CA VAL A 85 -12.47 3.24 3.38
C VAL A 85 -11.55 3.39 2.15
N PHE A 86 -12.10 3.37 0.93
CA PHE A 86 -11.34 3.58 -0.30
C PHE A 86 -10.61 4.93 -0.30
N LEU A 87 -11.33 6.00 0.00
CA LEU A 87 -10.80 7.36 -0.02
C LEU A 87 -9.73 7.54 1.07
N LEU A 88 -9.96 6.99 2.26
CA LEU A 88 -8.99 6.98 3.35
C LEU A 88 -7.71 6.23 2.95
N ASN A 89 -7.82 5.02 2.39
CA ASN A 89 -6.66 4.26 1.93
C ASN A 89 -5.86 5.03 0.87
N TYR A 90 -6.55 5.67 -0.07
CA TYR A 90 -5.91 6.45 -1.12
C TYR A 90 -5.08 7.60 -0.54
N ILE A 91 -5.67 8.41 0.34
CA ILE A 91 -4.97 9.53 1.01
C ILE A 91 -3.77 9.03 1.81
N VAL A 92 -3.95 7.98 2.61
CA VAL A 92 -2.91 7.45 3.48
C VAL A 92 -1.72 6.91 2.67
N LEU A 93 -1.98 6.16 1.60
CA LEU A 93 -0.92 5.63 0.73
C LEU A 93 -0.14 6.75 0.01
N VAL A 94 -0.83 7.81 -0.44
CA VAL A 94 -0.19 8.98 -1.07
C VAL A 94 0.71 9.72 -0.07
N ILE A 95 0.25 9.94 1.16
CA ILE A 95 1.07 10.59 2.21
C ILE A 95 2.33 9.76 2.51
N ILE A 96 2.21 8.43 2.55
CA ILE A 96 3.34 7.54 2.79
C ILE A 96 4.33 7.59 1.64
N LEU A 97 3.86 7.59 0.40
CA LEU A 97 4.71 7.77 -0.79
C LEU A 97 5.46 9.10 -0.74
N LEU A 98 4.78 10.22 -0.49
CA LEU A 98 5.41 11.55 -0.38
C LEU A 98 6.51 11.56 0.68
N LYS A 99 6.27 10.91 1.82
CA LYS A 99 7.26 10.83 2.89
C LYS A 99 8.46 9.95 2.53
N LEU A 100 8.23 8.83 1.84
CA LEU A 100 9.29 7.96 1.35
C LEU A 100 10.14 8.66 0.28
N PHE A 101 9.50 9.43 -0.61
CA PHE A 101 10.20 10.26 -1.59
C PHE A 101 11.02 11.37 -0.94
N ALA A 102 10.47 12.07 0.05
CA ALA A 102 11.20 13.08 0.81
C ALA A 102 12.44 12.48 1.52
N TYR A 103 12.31 11.28 2.08
CA TYR A 103 13.42 10.54 2.68
C TYR A 103 14.49 10.14 1.65
N ALA A 104 14.08 9.58 0.51
CA ALA A 104 14.99 9.20 -0.57
C ALA A 104 15.73 10.42 -1.14
N TRP A 105 15.02 11.53 -1.35
CA TRP A 105 15.57 12.79 -1.85
C TRP A 105 16.60 13.39 -0.89
N HIS A 106 16.30 13.41 0.41
CA HIS A 106 17.23 13.90 1.43
C HIS A 106 18.53 13.07 1.46
N HIS A 107 18.46 11.76 1.23
CA HIS A 107 19.64 10.90 1.14
C HIS A 107 20.37 10.95 -0.21
N LEU A 108 19.77 11.57 -1.24
CA LEU A 108 20.38 11.77 -2.56
C LEU A 108 21.12 13.11 -2.65
N MET A 109 20.71 14.10 -1.85
CA MET A 109 21.33 15.43 -1.78
C MET A 109 22.50 15.53 -0.79
N LEU A 110 22.70 14.53 0.06
CA LEU A 110 23.81 14.40 1.01
C LEU A 110 24.72 13.25 0.58
#